data_AF-A0A3D0NCM3-F1
#
_entry.id   AF-A0A3D0NCM3-F1
#
_cell.length_a   1.000
_cell.length_b   1.000
_cell.length_c   1.000
_cell.angle_alpha   90.00
_cell.angle_beta   90.00
_cell.angle_gamma   90.00
#
_symmetry.space_group_name_H-M   'P 1'
#
loop_
_entity.id
_entity.type
_entity.pdbx_description
1 polymer ?
#
loop_
_entity_poly.entity_id
_entity_poly.type
_entity_poly.pdbx_seq_one_letter_code
_entity_poly.pdbx_strand_id
1 'polypeptide(L)'
;MRYLLPSILLLSIHPFVWSQDASNKQIHWEQFRGPQGNGHVNAPNLPDSWNEETNVVWKTKVHDRGWSSPVIWDEQIWMTTATNDGHKMYAVCLDKTTGKILHDIHLFDVESPQRITVDNSYATPTSVIDDKQVYVHFGTYGTACIDRISGDIVWTRRDLNCDHEAGAGPASSPMLLGDLFIVNVDGRDVQYVIAINKHSGKTVWKTERSADFSEVPVHKRKAYSMPSLIEHNGKQQLISNGAMGCYGYHPTTGKELWRIKHHGFSNAPRPVAGHGLV
;
A
#
# COMPACT_ATOMS: atom_id res chain seq x y z
N MET A 1 5.86 -85.04 -22.15
CA MET A 1 7.14 -84.45 -21.74
C MET A 1 6.98 -82.94 -21.83
N ARG A 2 7.10 -82.23 -20.69
CA ARG A 2 6.72 -80.81 -20.53
C ARG A 2 7.64 -79.89 -21.32
N TYR A 3 7.09 -79.00 -22.15
CA TYR A 3 7.82 -77.85 -22.70
C TYR A 3 7.38 -76.59 -21.94
N LEU A 4 8.34 -75.95 -21.29
CA LEU A 4 8.24 -74.64 -20.65
C LEU A 4 8.27 -73.57 -21.74
N LEU A 5 7.25 -72.70 -21.79
CA LEU A 5 7.30 -71.44 -22.52
C LEU A 5 7.82 -70.35 -21.57
N PRO A 6 8.84 -69.56 -21.95
CA PRO A 6 9.30 -68.46 -21.11
C PRO A 6 8.34 -67.26 -21.26
N SER A 7 7.84 -66.75 -20.13
CA SER A 7 7.11 -65.49 -20.08
C SER A 7 8.08 -64.32 -20.31
N ILE A 8 7.89 -63.58 -21.41
CA ILE A 8 8.58 -62.31 -21.64
C ILE A 8 7.75 -61.22 -20.97
N LEU A 9 8.26 -60.65 -19.87
CA LEU A 9 7.71 -59.44 -19.26
C LEU A 9 8.16 -58.23 -20.09
N LEU A 10 7.23 -57.59 -20.80
CA LEU A 10 7.45 -56.29 -21.44
C LEU A 10 7.23 -55.19 -20.38
N LEU A 11 8.31 -54.64 -19.83
CA LEU A 11 8.28 -53.43 -19.01
C LEU A 11 8.08 -52.21 -19.93
N SER A 12 6.85 -51.69 -19.97
CA SER A 12 6.54 -50.41 -20.59
C SER A 12 7.10 -49.27 -19.74
N ILE A 13 8.19 -48.66 -20.20
CA ILE A 13 8.77 -47.46 -19.59
C ILE A 13 7.93 -46.28 -20.06
N HIS A 14 6.95 -45.84 -19.26
CA HIS A 14 6.28 -44.57 -19.53
C HIS A 14 7.23 -43.44 -19.09
N PRO A 15 7.64 -42.52 -19.99
CA PRO A 15 8.36 -41.33 -19.56
C PRO A 15 7.41 -40.52 -18.68
N PHE A 16 7.72 -40.51 -17.38
CA PHE A 16 7.08 -39.62 -16.43
C PHE A 16 7.57 -38.21 -16.78
N VAL A 17 6.81 -37.49 -17.61
CA VAL A 17 7.07 -36.08 -17.88
C VAL A 17 6.72 -35.33 -16.60
N TRP A 18 7.74 -34.93 -15.84
CA TRP A 18 7.60 -33.97 -14.78
C TRP A 18 7.22 -32.64 -15.44
N SER A 19 5.94 -32.30 -15.43
CA SER A 19 5.52 -30.91 -15.65
C SER A 19 6.03 -30.12 -14.46
N GLN A 20 7.20 -29.52 -14.59
CA GLN A 20 7.57 -28.40 -13.73
C GLN A 20 6.63 -27.25 -14.10
N ASP A 21 5.51 -27.15 -13.40
CA ASP A 21 4.87 -25.86 -13.17
C ASP A 21 5.79 -25.04 -12.26
N ALA A 22 6.94 -24.65 -12.81
CA ALA A 22 7.63 -23.46 -12.35
C ALA A 22 6.84 -22.28 -12.91
N SER A 23 5.63 -22.05 -12.37
CA SER A 23 5.07 -20.71 -12.42
C SER A 23 6.06 -19.85 -11.65
N ASN A 24 6.99 -19.22 -12.35
CA ASN A 24 7.84 -18.19 -11.80
C ASN A 24 6.88 -17.05 -11.47
N LYS A 25 6.22 -17.15 -10.31
CA LYS A 25 5.11 -16.29 -9.95
C LYS A 25 5.72 -14.92 -9.79
N GLN A 26 5.48 -14.05 -10.77
CA GLN A 26 6.03 -12.71 -10.79
C GLN A 26 5.66 -12.04 -9.47
N ILE A 27 6.67 -11.70 -8.69
CA ILE A 27 6.45 -11.05 -7.40
C ILE A 27 6.14 -9.59 -7.71
N HIS A 28 4.90 -9.20 -7.45
CA HIS A 28 4.49 -7.80 -7.44
C HIS A 28 4.87 -7.15 -6.11
N TRP A 29 5.10 -5.85 -6.13
CA TRP A 29 5.35 -5.02 -4.96
C TRP A 29 4.22 -4.01 -4.84
N GLU A 30 3.05 -4.50 -4.49
CA GLU A 30 1.80 -3.78 -4.72
C GLU A 30 1.48 -2.67 -3.73
N GLN A 31 2.26 -2.55 -2.66
CA GLN A 31 1.97 -1.68 -1.53
C GLN A 31 3.24 -1.32 -0.76
N PHE A 32 3.11 -0.36 0.15
CA PHE A 32 4.18 -0.03 1.10
C PHE A 32 4.67 -1.27 1.86
N ARG A 33 5.99 -1.45 1.91
CA ARG A 33 6.67 -2.62 2.50
C ARG A 33 6.41 -3.96 1.78
N GLY A 34 5.96 -3.92 0.52
CA GLY A 34 5.94 -5.07 -0.38
C GLY A 34 4.75 -6.01 -0.18
N PRO A 35 4.77 -7.18 -0.83
CA PRO A 35 3.57 -8.00 -1.00
C PRO A 35 2.96 -8.52 0.32
N GLN A 36 3.79 -8.71 1.34
CA GLN A 36 3.34 -9.11 2.68
C GLN A 36 3.20 -7.92 3.64
N GLY A 37 3.54 -6.70 3.21
CA GLY A 37 3.47 -5.49 4.02
C GLY A 37 4.46 -5.43 5.20
N ASN A 38 5.40 -6.39 5.28
CA ASN A 38 6.35 -6.54 6.39
C ASN A 38 7.78 -6.06 6.05
N GLY A 39 8.04 -5.71 4.79
CA GLY A 39 9.34 -5.24 4.32
C GLY A 39 10.37 -6.37 4.16
N HIS A 40 9.91 -7.63 4.14
CA HIS A 40 10.78 -8.78 3.91
C HIS A 40 10.68 -9.22 2.46
N VAL A 41 11.83 -9.53 1.87
CA VAL A 41 11.92 -10.15 0.55
C VAL A 41 12.75 -11.43 0.68
N ASN A 42 12.25 -12.51 0.10
CA ASN A 42 13.00 -13.75 -0.02
C ASN A 42 13.69 -13.79 -1.38
N ALA A 43 14.77 -13.03 -1.52
CA ALA A 43 15.56 -12.94 -2.75
C ALA A 43 17.01 -13.33 -2.45
N PRO A 44 17.60 -14.28 -3.20
CA PRO A 44 19.02 -14.56 -3.11
C PRO A 44 19.83 -13.43 -3.77
N ASN A 45 21.08 -13.24 -3.33
CA ASN A 45 22.07 -12.39 -4.00
C ASN A 45 21.66 -10.92 -4.18
N LEU A 46 21.04 -10.31 -3.17
CA LEU A 46 20.81 -8.87 -3.16
C LEU A 46 22.15 -8.12 -3.15
N PRO A 47 22.30 -7.02 -3.92
CA PRO A 47 23.51 -6.22 -3.88
C PRO A 47 23.68 -5.59 -2.49
N ASP A 48 24.84 -5.76 -1.89
CA ASP A 48 25.21 -5.23 -0.56
C ASP A 48 25.97 -3.90 -0.63
N SER A 49 26.29 -3.45 -1.85
CA SER A 49 26.95 -2.18 -2.13
C SER A 49 26.35 -1.56 -3.39
N TRP A 50 26.19 -0.24 -3.41
CA TRP A 50 25.72 0.51 -4.58
C TRP A 50 26.16 1.98 -4.49
N ASN A 51 26.27 2.64 -5.64
CA ASN A 51 26.47 4.08 -5.75
C ASN A 51 25.82 4.58 -7.06
N GLU A 52 26.07 5.81 -7.47
CA GLU A 52 25.49 6.38 -8.71
C GLU A 52 25.95 5.70 -10.01
N GLU A 53 27.00 4.88 -9.97
CA GLU A 53 27.62 4.20 -11.11
C GLU A 53 27.66 2.67 -10.95
N THR A 54 27.66 2.14 -9.73
CA THR A 54 27.76 0.71 -9.42
C THR A 54 26.42 0.15 -8.97
N ASN A 55 26.03 -1.00 -9.54
CA ASN A 55 24.78 -1.71 -9.23
C ASN A 55 23.51 -0.87 -9.49
N VAL A 56 23.59 0.08 -10.44
CA VAL A 56 22.47 0.88 -10.96
C VAL A 56 22.24 0.51 -12.43
N VAL A 57 21.03 0.04 -12.76
CA VAL A 57 20.66 -0.34 -14.14
C VAL A 57 20.29 0.89 -14.97
N TRP A 58 19.56 1.83 -14.37
CA TRP A 58 19.17 3.09 -14.99
C TRP A 58 18.88 4.13 -13.91
N LYS A 59 18.88 5.40 -14.31
CA LYS A 59 18.47 6.54 -13.47
C LYS A 59 17.62 7.48 -14.30
N THR A 60 16.45 7.83 -13.76
CA THR A 60 15.50 8.73 -14.41
C THR A 60 15.19 9.89 -13.49
N LYS A 61 15.36 11.12 -14.00
CA LYS A 61 14.94 12.31 -13.28
C LYS A 61 13.41 12.38 -13.30
N VAL A 62 12.80 12.36 -12.12
CA VAL A 62 11.38 12.65 -11.92
C VAL A 62 11.25 14.08 -11.39
N HIS A 63 10.24 14.81 -11.85
CA HIS A 63 9.99 16.17 -11.40
C HIS A 63 9.46 16.20 -9.97
N ASP A 64 9.54 17.39 -9.34
CA ASP A 64 8.96 17.65 -8.02
C ASP A 64 9.45 16.69 -6.90
N ARG A 65 8.68 16.54 -5.81
CA ARG A 65 9.06 15.79 -4.61
C ARG A 65 8.05 14.69 -4.28
N GLY A 66 8.54 13.51 -3.88
CA GLY A 66 7.71 12.37 -3.48
C GLY A 66 8.44 11.48 -2.49
N TRP A 67 7.79 11.16 -1.35
CA TRP A 67 8.34 10.30 -0.29
C TRP A 67 7.67 8.92 -0.32
N SER A 68 6.66 8.74 -1.20
CA SER A 68 6.07 7.45 -1.51
C SER A 68 7.16 6.44 -1.90
N SER A 69 7.06 5.23 -1.36
CA SER A 69 7.84 4.12 -1.89
C SER A 69 7.31 3.73 -3.29
N PRO A 70 8.16 3.24 -4.20
CA PRO A 70 7.68 2.70 -5.47
C PRO A 70 6.79 1.49 -5.22
N VAL A 71 5.69 1.39 -5.96
CA VAL A 71 4.92 0.15 -6.11
C VAL A 71 5.11 -0.40 -7.51
N ILE A 72 5.19 -1.73 -7.61
CA ILE A 72 5.58 -2.41 -8.83
C ILE A 72 4.54 -3.46 -9.18
N TRP A 73 4.02 -3.39 -10.39
CA TRP A 73 3.17 -4.43 -10.94
C TRP A 73 3.56 -4.66 -12.40
N ASP A 74 3.92 -5.90 -12.71
CA ASP A 74 4.62 -6.30 -13.93
C ASP A 74 5.87 -5.44 -14.20
N GLU A 75 5.91 -4.79 -15.36
CA GLU A 75 6.98 -3.90 -15.84
C GLU A 75 6.72 -2.43 -15.53
N GLN A 76 5.74 -2.12 -14.69
CA GLN A 76 5.43 -0.74 -14.31
C GLN A 76 5.84 -0.44 -12.87
N ILE A 77 6.54 0.69 -12.68
CA ILE A 77 6.86 1.27 -11.38
C ILE A 77 6.05 2.55 -11.21
N TRP A 78 5.21 2.61 -10.18
CA TRP A 78 4.39 3.78 -9.88
C TRP A 78 4.87 4.49 -8.60
N MET A 79 4.88 5.82 -8.66
CA MET A 79 5.21 6.71 -7.55
C MET A 79 4.29 7.92 -7.58
N THR A 80 4.22 8.66 -6.47
CA THR A 80 3.50 9.93 -6.40
C THR A 80 4.49 11.09 -6.19
N THR A 81 4.21 12.22 -6.83
CA THR A 81 4.97 13.46 -6.63
C THR A 81 4.04 14.64 -6.37
N ALA A 82 4.58 15.70 -5.79
CA ALA A 82 3.89 16.94 -5.54
C ALA A 82 4.86 18.11 -5.58
N THR A 83 4.38 19.25 -6.08
CA THR A 83 5.17 20.49 -6.10
C THR A 83 5.62 20.86 -4.68
N ASN A 84 6.78 21.51 -4.58
CA ASN A 84 7.34 21.89 -3.28
C ASN A 84 6.40 22.77 -2.43
N ASP A 85 5.58 23.57 -3.09
CA ASP A 85 4.57 24.42 -2.47
C ASP A 85 3.26 23.68 -2.16
N GLY A 86 3.07 22.46 -2.67
CA GLY A 86 1.89 21.62 -2.45
C GLY A 86 0.68 21.96 -3.31
N HIS A 87 0.82 22.87 -4.26
CA HIS A 87 -0.30 23.27 -5.11
C HIS A 87 -0.70 22.22 -6.15
N LYS A 88 0.18 21.27 -6.51
CA LYS A 88 -0.12 20.23 -7.49
C LYS A 88 0.35 18.85 -7.07
N MET A 89 -0.46 17.82 -7.37
CA MET A 89 -0.19 16.41 -7.08
C MET A 89 -0.23 15.57 -8.34
N TYR A 90 0.68 14.60 -8.46
CA TYR A 90 0.87 13.78 -9.65
C TYR A 90 1.06 12.30 -9.31
N ALA A 91 0.71 11.43 -10.26
CA ALA A 91 1.14 10.04 -10.30
C ALA A 91 2.06 9.85 -11.51
N VAL A 92 3.21 9.22 -11.29
CA VAL A 92 4.23 8.97 -12.31
C VAL A 92 4.45 7.47 -12.43
N CYS A 93 4.42 6.96 -13.67
CA CYS A 93 4.73 5.58 -14.00
C CYS A 93 6.01 5.51 -14.82
N LEU A 94 6.91 4.61 -14.45
CA LEU A 94 8.12 4.29 -15.19
C LEU A 94 8.09 2.84 -15.66
N ASP A 95 8.70 2.60 -16.81
CA ASP A 95 9.05 1.27 -17.29
C ASP A 95 10.19 0.70 -16.43
N LYS A 96 9.96 -0.44 -15.80
CA LYS A 96 10.89 -1.07 -14.85
C LYS A 96 12.21 -1.47 -15.50
N THR A 97 12.18 -1.85 -16.78
CA THR A 97 13.35 -2.35 -17.50
C THR A 97 14.22 -1.21 -18.03
N THR A 98 13.61 -0.14 -18.55
CA THR A 98 14.29 0.94 -19.27
C THR A 98 14.39 2.25 -18.48
N GLY A 99 13.61 2.40 -17.42
CA GLY A 99 13.49 3.63 -16.64
C GLY A 99 12.70 4.75 -17.34
N LYS A 100 12.15 4.52 -18.54
CA LYS A 100 11.41 5.55 -19.28
C LYS A 100 10.11 5.89 -18.55
N ILE A 101 9.76 7.17 -18.50
CA ILE A 101 8.44 7.60 -18.01
C ILE A 101 7.39 7.16 -19.04
N LEU A 102 6.43 6.35 -18.58
CA LEU A 102 5.28 5.85 -19.35
C LEU A 102 4.05 6.74 -19.17
N HIS A 103 3.82 7.18 -17.92
CA HIS A 103 2.73 8.09 -17.57
C HIS A 103 3.23 9.16 -16.61
N ASP A 104 2.74 10.38 -16.79
CA ASP A 104 2.93 11.52 -15.91
C ASP A 104 1.58 12.25 -15.82
N ILE A 105 0.85 11.98 -14.74
CA ILE A 105 -0.58 12.29 -14.62
C ILE A 105 -0.76 13.34 -13.53
N HIS A 106 -1.15 14.55 -13.93
CA HIS A 106 -1.64 15.57 -12.99
C HIS A 106 -3.01 15.15 -12.45
N LEU A 107 -3.13 15.08 -11.13
CA LEU A 107 -4.36 14.63 -10.48
C LEU A 107 -5.15 15.77 -9.85
N PHE A 108 -4.45 16.67 -9.15
CA PHE A 108 -5.08 17.60 -8.24
C PHE A 108 -4.37 18.95 -8.22
N ASP A 109 -5.14 20.03 -8.30
CA ASP A 109 -4.74 21.37 -7.87
C ASP A 109 -5.25 21.64 -6.44
N VAL A 110 -4.44 22.26 -5.60
CA VAL A 110 -4.76 22.61 -4.21
C VAL A 110 -4.59 24.11 -4.06
N GLU A 111 -5.65 24.84 -3.70
CA GLU A 111 -5.58 26.31 -3.59
C GLU A 111 -4.80 26.77 -2.35
N SER A 112 -4.91 26.06 -1.24
CA SER A 112 -4.31 26.46 0.04
C SER A 112 -3.75 25.25 0.79
N PRO A 113 -2.59 24.72 0.37
CA PRO A 113 -1.98 23.58 1.04
C PRO A 113 -1.49 23.97 2.44
N GLN A 114 -1.77 23.11 3.43
CA GLN A 114 -1.20 23.25 4.78
C GLN A 114 0.33 23.17 4.72
N ARG A 115 1.04 24.07 5.40
CA ARG A 115 2.51 24.03 5.46
C ARG A 115 3.02 22.69 6.00
N ILE A 116 4.09 22.16 5.42
CA ILE A 116 4.82 20.97 5.90
C ILE A 116 6.28 21.32 6.26
N THR A 117 6.98 20.43 6.97
CA THR A 117 8.44 20.53 7.17
C THR A 117 9.19 19.94 5.98
N VAL A 118 10.51 20.19 5.92
CA VAL A 118 11.39 19.64 4.87
C VAL A 118 11.53 18.12 4.92
N ASP A 119 11.22 17.52 6.07
CA ASP A 119 11.29 16.07 6.32
C ASP A 119 10.08 15.31 5.75
N ASN A 120 9.05 16.01 5.26
CA ASN A 120 7.88 15.42 4.63
C ASN A 120 7.68 15.95 3.20
N SER A 121 6.83 15.29 2.42
CA SER A 121 6.23 15.86 1.22
C SER A 121 4.71 15.69 1.22
N TYR A 122 4.02 16.42 0.34
CA TYR A 122 2.59 16.23 0.14
C TYR A 122 2.24 14.88 -0.52
N ALA A 123 3.24 14.21 -1.10
CA ALA A 123 3.18 12.92 -1.78
C ALA A 123 3.93 11.83 -1.00
N THR A 124 3.84 11.85 0.34
CA THR A 124 4.41 10.82 1.21
C THR A 124 3.63 9.51 1.23
N PRO A 125 2.28 9.50 1.24
CA PRO A 125 1.55 8.24 1.23
C PRO A 125 1.92 7.40 0.00
N THR A 126 2.30 6.15 0.23
CA THR A 126 2.62 5.21 -0.84
C THR A 126 1.33 4.69 -1.45
N SER A 127 1.21 4.73 -2.77
CA SER A 127 0.06 4.19 -3.50
C SER A 127 -0.10 2.68 -3.30
N VAL A 128 -1.22 2.14 -3.77
CA VAL A 128 -1.40 0.70 -3.95
C VAL A 128 -1.81 0.39 -5.37
N ILE A 129 -1.49 -0.81 -5.84
CA ILE A 129 -1.67 -1.19 -7.24
C ILE A 129 -2.24 -2.62 -7.32
N ASP A 130 -3.10 -2.88 -8.30
CA ASP A 130 -3.50 -4.24 -8.68
C ASP A 130 -3.26 -4.49 -10.17
N ASP A 131 -3.82 -5.56 -10.72
CA ASP A 131 -3.65 -5.93 -12.12
C ASP A 131 -4.15 -4.86 -13.08
N LYS A 132 -5.12 -4.04 -12.66
CA LYS A 132 -5.84 -3.09 -13.52
C LYS A 132 -5.53 -1.64 -13.18
N GLN A 133 -5.44 -1.31 -11.90
CA GLN A 133 -5.53 0.06 -11.43
C GLN A 133 -4.45 0.41 -10.40
N VAL A 134 -4.13 1.71 -10.35
CA VAL A 134 -3.32 2.32 -9.29
C VAL A 134 -4.21 3.24 -8.48
N TYR A 135 -4.11 3.14 -7.15
CA TYR A 135 -4.89 3.91 -6.21
C TYR A 135 -3.95 4.76 -5.37
N VAL A 136 -4.18 6.07 -5.40
CA VAL A 136 -3.31 7.09 -4.80
C VAL A 136 -4.08 7.89 -3.75
N HIS A 137 -3.37 8.32 -2.71
CA HIS A 137 -3.95 9.12 -1.63
C HIS A 137 -2.97 10.21 -1.23
N PHE A 138 -3.44 11.46 -1.11
CA PHE A 138 -2.65 12.62 -0.71
C PHE A 138 -3.22 13.23 0.58
N GLY A 139 -3.84 12.42 1.45
CA GLY A 139 -4.57 12.94 2.62
C GLY A 139 -5.76 13.80 2.20
N THR A 140 -5.97 14.91 2.91
CA THR A 140 -6.99 15.92 2.61
C THR A 140 -6.96 16.49 1.18
N TYR A 141 -5.84 16.36 0.44
CA TYR A 141 -5.72 16.98 -0.88
C TYR A 141 -6.41 16.19 -1.99
N GLY A 142 -6.60 14.88 -1.81
CA GLY A 142 -7.34 14.06 -2.75
C GLY A 142 -6.97 12.58 -2.74
N THR A 143 -7.84 11.78 -3.33
CA THR A 143 -7.66 10.34 -3.56
C THR A 143 -8.13 10.02 -4.98
N ALA A 144 -7.42 9.19 -5.71
CA ALA A 144 -7.80 8.82 -7.07
C ALA A 144 -7.55 7.34 -7.36
N CYS A 145 -8.26 6.85 -8.36
CA CYS A 145 -8.00 5.60 -9.05
C CYS A 145 -7.65 5.90 -10.50
N ILE A 146 -6.61 5.23 -11.00
CA ILE A 146 -6.05 5.41 -12.32
C ILE A 146 -6.00 4.04 -13.00
N ASP A 147 -6.41 3.96 -14.25
CA ASP A 147 -6.19 2.77 -15.07
C ASP A 147 -4.71 2.68 -15.45
N ARG A 148 -4.08 1.54 -15.14
CA ARG A 148 -2.63 1.34 -15.29
C ARG A 148 -2.13 1.43 -16.73
N ILE A 149 -2.98 1.13 -17.70
CA ILE A 149 -2.58 0.97 -19.11
C ILE A 149 -2.80 2.26 -19.88
N SER A 150 -3.97 2.86 -19.73
CA SER A 150 -4.31 4.12 -20.39
C SER A 150 -3.75 5.34 -19.66
N GLY A 151 -3.62 5.26 -18.33
CA GLY A 151 -3.38 6.43 -17.49
C GLY A 151 -4.64 7.26 -17.22
N ASP A 152 -5.82 6.77 -17.63
CA ASP A 152 -7.08 7.48 -17.41
C ASP A 152 -7.47 7.48 -15.93
N ILE A 153 -7.97 8.62 -15.46
CA ILE A 153 -8.52 8.75 -14.12
C ILE A 153 -9.92 8.11 -14.10
N VAL A 154 -10.06 7.00 -13.35
CA VAL A 154 -11.31 6.24 -13.23
C VAL A 154 -12.28 6.94 -12.28
N TRP A 155 -11.79 7.40 -11.13
CA TRP A 155 -12.55 8.21 -10.18
C TRP A 155 -11.62 9.02 -9.30
N THR A 156 -12.15 10.10 -8.71
CA THR A 156 -11.47 10.92 -7.70
C THR A 156 -12.37 11.20 -6.51
N ARG A 157 -11.75 11.54 -5.38
CA ARG A 157 -12.40 12.01 -4.16
C ARG A 157 -11.63 13.17 -3.55
N ARG A 158 -12.38 14.12 -2.99
CA ARG A 158 -11.89 15.35 -2.34
C ARG A 158 -12.56 15.61 -0.99
N ASP A 159 -13.22 14.58 -0.44
CA ASP A 159 -14.06 14.67 0.75
C ASP A 159 -13.44 13.98 1.98
N LEU A 160 -12.27 13.35 1.85
CA LEU A 160 -11.53 12.74 2.96
C LEU A 160 -10.68 13.77 3.70
N ASN A 161 -11.30 14.86 4.12
CA ASN A 161 -10.61 16.02 4.65
C ASN A 161 -10.25 15.84 6.13
N CYS A 162 -9.08 16.35 6.50
CA CYS A 162 -8.61 16.46 7.88
C CYS A 162 -7.53 17.53 8.02
N ASP A 163 -7.36 18.03 9.23
CA ASP A 163 -6.22 18.86 9.64
C ASP A 163 -5.01 17.96 9.91
N HIS A 164 -4.01 18.00 9.02
CA HIS A 164 -2.78 17.21 9.17
C HIS A 164 -1.82 17.80 10.18
N GLU A 165 -2.14 18.95 10.77
CA GLU A 165 -1.24 19.85 11.51
C GLU A 165 -0.19 20.51 10.60
N ALA A 166 -0.12 21.84 10.69
CA ALA A 166 0.95 22.62 10.09
C ALA A 166 2.32 22.12 10.58
N GLY A 167 3.19 21.76 9.63
CA GLY A 167 4.50 21.19 9.87
C GLY A 167 4.56 19.67 9.85
N ALA A 168 3.44 18.96 9.65
CA ALA A 168 3.47 17.52 9.41
C ALA A 168 3.07 17.20 7.98
N GLY A 169 1.77 17.20 7.65
CA GLY A 169 1.26 16.81 6.33
C GLY A 169 0.82 15.34 6.25
N PRO A 170 0.37 14.88 5.07
CA PRO A 170 -0.15 13.53 4.88
C PRO A 170 0.95 12.48 4.97
N ALA A 171 0.64 11.31 5.52
CA ALA A 171 1.57 10.17 5.57
C ALA A 171 0.92 8.78 5.65
N SER A 172 -0.42 8.69 5.79
CA SER A 172 -1.13 7.41 5.88
C SER A 172 -1.27 6.74 4.50
N SER A 173 -0.47 5.70 4.24
CA SER A 173 -0.58 4.91 3.01
C SER A 173 -1.85 4.04 3.03
N PRO A 174 -2.60 3.93 1.90
CA PRO A 174 -3.72 3.02 1.76
C PRO A 174 -3.31 1.55 1.67
N MET A 175 -4.27 0.63 1.82
CA MET A 175 -4.14 -0.79 1.44
C MET A 175 -5.31 -1.28 0.59
N LEU A 176 -5.11 -2.38 -0.16
CA LEU A 176 -6.20 -3.13 -0.80
C LEU A 176 -6.60 -4.37 0.01
N LEU A 177 -7.89 -4.65 0.05
CA LEU A 177 -8.47 -5.89 0.56
C LEU A 177 -9.67 -6.29 -0.29
N GLY A 178 -9.47 -7.23 -1.23
CA GLY A 178 -10.50 -7.57 -2.21
C GLY A 178 -10.90 -6.35 -3.04
N ASP A 179 -12.17 -5.95 -2.94
CA ASP A 179 -12.70 -4.74 -3.57
C ASP A 179 -12.62 -3.48 -2.71
N LEU A 180 -11.97 -3.56 -1.54
CA LEU A 180 -11.85 -2.44 -0.61
C LEU A 180 -10.49 -1.75 -0.79
N PHE A 181 -10.53 -0.44 -1.00
CA PHE A 181 -9.43 0.48 -0.81
C PHE A 181 -9.59 1.14 0.56
N ILE A 182 -8.66 0.87 1.48
CA ILE A 182 -8.79 1.22 2.90
C ILE A 182 -7.75 2.28 3.27
N VAL A 183 -8.21 3.33 3.96
CA VAL A 183 -7.40 4.49 4.34
C VAL A 183 -7.63 4.86 5.80
N ASN A 184 -6.55 5.27 6.48
CA ASN A 184 -6.63 5.93 7.77
C ASN A 184 -6.68 7.44 7.56
N VAL A 185 -7.70 8.09 8.13
CA VAL A 185 -7.84 9.54 8.16
C VAL A 185 -7.81 9.98 9.61
N ASP A 186 -6.61 10.12 10.15
CA ASP A 186 -6.35 10.47 11.55
C ASP A 186 -5.67 11.86 11.62
N GLY A 187 -6.42 12.91 11.31
CA GLY A 187 -6.00 14.30 11.54
C GLY A 187 -6.09 14.70 13.00
N ARG A 188 -5.75 15.95 13.32
CA ARG A 188 -5.92 16.48 14.69
C ARG A 188 -7.37 16.86 15.03
N ASP A 189 -8.22 16.99 14.02
CA ASP A 189 -9.63 17.38 14.07
C ASP A 189 -10.59 16.18 13.96
N VAL A 190 -10.28 15.20 13.09
CA VAL A 190 -11.08 13.98 12.88
C VAL A 190 -10.20 12.73 12.86
N GLN A 191 -10.73 11.61 13.36
CA GLN A 191 -10.00 10.34 13.41
C GLN A 191 -10.92 9.17 13.03
N TYR A 192 -10.68 8.56 11.88
CA TYR A 192 -11.44 7.41 11.41
C TYR A 192 -10.66 6.51 10.45
N VAL A 193 -11.16 5.29 10.27
CA VAL A 193 -10.76 4.40 9.17
C VAL A 193 -11.94 4.30 8.20
N ILE A 194 -11.64 4.32 6.91
CA ILE A 194 -12.64 4.24 5.85
C ILE A 194 -12.26 3.15 4.84
N ALA A 195 -13.25 2.38 4.40
CA ALA A 195 -13.13 1.54 3.21
C ALA A 195 -13.98 2.07 2.09
N ILE A 196 -13.37 2.09 0.91
CA ILE A 196 -13.92 2.62 -0.32
C ILE A 196 -13.98 1.47 -1.32
N ASN A 197 -15.07 1.34 -2.05
CA ASN A 197 -15.15 0.39 -3.15
C ASN A 197 -14.17 0.84 -4.24
N LYS A 198 -13.15 0.01 -4.50
CA LYS A 198 -12.03 0.37 -5.36
C LYS A 198 -12.45 0.66 -6.81
N HIS A 199 -13.54 0.06 -7.28
CA HIS A 199 -14.02 0.27 -8.65
C HIS A 199 -14.80 1.59 -8.83
N SER A 200 -15.53 2.02 -7.81
CA SER A 200 -16.49 3.13 -7.92
C SER A 200 -16.15 4.38 -7.11
N GLY A 201 -15.16 4.30 -6.22
CA GLY A 201 -14.83 5.40 -5.29
C GLY A 201 -15.86 5.62 -4.18
N LYS A 202 -16.94 4.84 -4.12
CA LYS A 202 -17.99 5.00 -3.10
C LYS A 202 -17.56 4.42 -1.76
N THR A 203 -17.88 5.11 -0.66
CA THR A 203 -17.68 4.58 0.69
C THR A 203 -18.49 3.30 0.88
N VAL A 204 -17.84 2.24 1.39
CA VAL A 204 -18.48 0.99 1.81
C VAL A 204 -18.76 1.02 3.31
N TRP A 205 -17.77 1.40 4.11
CA TRP A 205 -17.92 1.63 5.54
C TRP A 205 -16.94 2.71 6.01
N LYS A 206 -17.29 3.37 7.13
CA LYS A 206 -16.48 4.35 7.83
C LYS A 206 -16.67 4.13 9.33
N THR A 207 -15.57 4.09 10.08
CA THR A 207 -15.59 3.88 11.53
C THR A 207 -14.75 4.95 12.20
N GLU A 208 -15.40 5.81 13.00
CA GLU A 208 -14.73 6.78 13.86
C GLU A 208 -13.92 6.04 14.94
N ARG A 209 -12.74 6.56 15.29
CA ARG A 209 -11.94 6.01 16.39
C ARG A 209 -12.71 6.15 17.71
N SER A 210 -12.82 5.08 18.48
CA SER A 210 -13.50 5.10 19.78
C SER A 210 -12.68 5.77 20.91
N ALA A 211 -11.45 6.24 20.65
CA ALA A 211 -10.65 7.02 21.61
C ALA A 211 -11.42 8.23 22.12
N ASP A 212 -11.34 8.43 23.43
CA ASP A 212 -11.82 9.66 24.04
C ASP A 212 -10.76 10.75 23.88
N PHE A 213 -11.09 11.76 23.09
CA PHE A 213 -10.22 12.88 22.81
C PHE A 213 -10.61 14.15 23.58
N SER A 214 -11.60 14.11 24.48
CA SER A 214 -12.09 15.31 25.19
C SER A 214 -10.97 16.01 25.95
N GLU A 215 -10.14 15.24 26.65
CA GLU A 215 -8.99 15.73 27.44
C GLU A 215 -7.65 15.63 26.70
N VAL A 216 -7.64 15.17 25.45
CA VAL A 216 -6.41 15.01 24.67
C VAL A 216 -6.09 16.34 23.98
N PRO A 217 -4.90 16.94 24.18
CA PRO A 217 -4.50 18.15 23.45
C PRO A 217 -4.62 17.95 21.94
N VAL A 218 -5.15 18.93 21.21
CA VAL A 218 -5.48 18.79 19.78
C VAL A 218 -4.29 18.28 18.95
N HIS A 219 -3.09 18.81 19.18
CA HIS A 219 -1.88 18.38 18.47
C HIS A 219 -1.46 16.90 18.71
N LYS A 220 -2.09 16.21 19.67
CA LYS A 220 -1.83 14.79 20.02
C LYS A 220 -2.93 13.84 19.55
N ARG A 221 -3.87 14.29 18.72
CA ARG A 221 -5.00 13.47 18.25
C ARG A 221 -4.75 12.76 16.92
N LYS A 222 -3.67 13.13 16.21
CA LYS A 222 -3.33 12.64 14.87
C LYS A 222 -2.43 11.40 14.89
N ALA A 223 -2.48 10.62 13.81
CA ALA A 223 -1.61 9.49 13.55
C ALA A 223 -1.40 9.27 12.03
N TYR A 224 -0.40 8.47 11.67
CA TYR A 224 0.05 8.28 10.30
C TYR A 224 0.24 6.79 9.98
N SER A 225 -0.79 5.98 10.18
CA SER A 225 -0.64 4.53 10.05
C SER A 225 -1.18 4.00 8.73
N MET A 226 -0.65 2.86 8.33
CA MET A 226 -1.22 1.99 7.31
C MET A 226 -1.77 0.75 8.01
N PRO A 227 -3.02 0.35 7.75
CA PRO A 227 -3.57 -0.84 8.38
C PRO A 227 -2.94 -2.12 7.81
N SER A 228 -3.03 -3.19 8.58
CA SER A 228 -2.60 -4.54 8.18
C SER A 228 -3.71 -5.54 8.41
N LEU A 229 -3.87 -6.47 7.48
CA LEU A 229 -4.72 -7.63 7.68
C LEU A 229 -3.93 -8.71 8.42
N ILE A 230 -4.45 -9.18 9.54
CA ILE A 230 -3.92 -10.33 10.26
C ILE A 230 -4.96 -11.45 10.27
N GLU A 231 -4.50 -12.68 10.43
CA GLU A 231 -5.35 -13.80 10.80
C GLU A 231 -5.02 -14.24 12.22
N HIS A 232 -6.06 -14.39 13.06
CA HIS A 232 -5.94 -14.89 14.41
C HIS A 232 -7.09 -15.85 14.71
N ASN A 233 -6.78 -17.10 15.06
CA ASN A 233 -7.75 -18.19 15.28
C ASN A 233 -8.75 -18.35 14.13
N GLY A 234 -8.26 -18.33 12.88
CA GLY A 234 -9.07 -18.47 11.67
C GLY A 234 -9.98 -17.28 11.36
N LYS A 235 -9.80 -16.15 12.05
CA LYS A 235 -10.55 -14.90 11.81
C LYS A 235 -9.61 -13.81 11.35
N GLN A 236 -9.98 -13.18 10.24
CA GLN A 236 -9.29 -12.01 9.74
C GLN A 236 -9.66 -10.77 10.55
N GLN A 237 -8.67 -9.94 10.84
CA GLN A 237 -8.84 -8.67 11.56
C GLN A 237 -7.97 -7.61 10.89
N LEU A 238 -8.54 -6.43 10.69
CA LEU A 238 -7.80 -5.27 10.23
C LEU A 238 -7.21 -4.57 11.45
N ILE A 239 -5.89 -4.56 11.57
CA ILE A 239 -5.20 -3.88 12.66
C ILE A 239 -4.76 -2.51 12.19
N SER A 240 -5.05 -1.51 13.00
CA SER A 240 -4.69 -0.13 12.70
C SER A 240 -4.29 0.60 13.96
N ASN A 241 -3.08 1.17 13.93
CA ASN A 241 -2.67 2.15 14.93
C ASN A 241 -3.38 3.47 14.68
N GLY A 242 -3.71 4.17 15.76
CA GLY A 242 -4.18 5.55 15.76
C GLY A 242 -3.58 6.31 16.95
N ALA A 243 -3.97 7.56 17.14
CA ALA A 243 -3.65 8.24 18.39
C ALA A 243 -4.43 7.58 19.55
N MET A 244 -3.79 7.51 20.71
CA MET A 244 -4.35 6.97 21.96
C MET A 244 -4.78 5.49 21.93
N GLY A 245 -4.56 4.76 20.83
CA GLY A 245 -4.84 3.34 20.80
C GLY A 245 -4.45 2.60 19.52
N CYS A 246 -4.40 1.28 19.65
CA CYS A 246 -4.35 0.33 18.55
C CYS A 246 -5.69 -0.41 18.49
N TYR A 247 -6.20 -0.60 17.28
CA TYR A 247 -7.57 -1.05 17.04
C TYR A 247 -7.56 -2.29 16.17
N GLY A 248 -8.43 -3.25 16.49
CA GLY A 248 -8.80 -4.34 15.61
C GLY A 248 -10.21 -4.11 15.06
N TYR A 249 -10.37 -4.19 13.74
CA TYR A 249 -11.66 -4.04 13.07
C TYR A 249 -12.04 -5.29 12.28
N HIS A 250 -13.33 -5.54 12.15
CA HIS A 250 -13.85 -6.52 11.21
C HIS A 250 -13.58 -6.01 9.78
N PRO A 251 -12.81 -6.74 8.94
CA PRO A 251 -12.25 -6.16 7.71
C PRO A 251 -13.28 -5.67 6.69
N THR A 252 -14.43 -6.35 6.59
CA THR A 252 -15.45 -6.02 5.58
C THR A 252 -16.55 -5.09 6.06
N THR A 253 -16.71 -4.90 7.38
CA THR A 253 -17.81 -4.10 7.95
C THR A 253 -17.31 -2.87 8.70
N GLY A 254 -16.01 -2.80 8.98
CA GLY A 254 -15.40 -1.73 9.76
C GLY A 254 -15.74 -1.77 11.26
N LYS A 255 -16.53 -2.74 11.74
CA LYS A 255 -16.91 -2.84 13.14
C LYS A 255 -15.68 -3.01 14.03
N GLU A 256 -15.50 -2.12 15.01
CA GLU A 256 -14.46 -2.29 16.03
C GLU A 256 -14.70 -3.59 16.81
N LEU A 257 -13.68 -4.43 16.85
CA LEU A 257 -13.67 -5.69 17.59
C LEU A 257 -13.07 -5.50 18.98
N TRP A 258 -12.01 -4.71 19.05
CA TRP A 258 -11.30 -4.38 20.28
C TRP A 258 -10.42 -3.15 20.08
N ARG A 259 -9.98 -2.59 21.20
CA ARG A 259 -8.99 -1.52 21.25
C ARG A 259 -8.04 -1.73 22.42
N ILE A 260 -6.74 -1.60 22.16
CA ILE A 260 -5.70 -1.45 23.17
C ILE A 260 -5.47 0.05 23.37
N LYS A 261 -5.58 0.53 24.61
CA LYS A 261 -5.35 1.94 24.95
C LYS A 261 -3.86 2.20 25.15
N HIS A 262 -3.38 3.35 24.67
CA HIS A 262 -2.03 3.85 24.94
C HIS A 262 -2.02 5.38 24.97
N HIS A 263 -0.89 6.00 25.30
CA HIS A 263 -0.73 7.47 25.33
C HIS A 263 0.08 8.04 24.16
N GLY A 264 0.49 7.19 23.21
CA GLY A 264 1.18 7.60 21.98
C GLY A 264 0.29 8.32 20.97
N PHE A 265 0.89 9.24 20.23
CA PHE A 265 0.30 9.98 19.11
C PHE A 265 1.34 10.15 18.00
N SER A 266 0.93 10.62 16.82
CA SER A 266 1.77 10.64 15.62
C SER A 266 2.33 9.24 15.29
N ASN A 267 1.59 8.18 15.64
CA ASN A 267 1.99 6.81 15.40
C ASN A 267 2.05 6.55 13.89
N ALA A 268 3.27 6.38 13.38
CA ALA A 268 3.55 6.06 11.98
C ALA A 268 3.68 4.56 11.63
N PRO A 269 4.05 3.64 12.55
CA PRO A 269 4.28 2.25 12.17
C PRO A 269 3.03 1.55 11.62
N ARG A 270 3.24 0.77 10.56
CA ARG A 270 2.33 -0.28 10.10
C ARG A 270 2.42 -1.46 11.08
N PRO A 271 1.31 -1.95 11.66
CA PRO A 271 1.33 -3.18 12.46
C PRO A 271 1.84 -4.35 11.62
N VAL A 272 2.68 -5.21 12.20
CA VAL A 272 3.15 -6.46 11.59
C VAL A 272 2.82 -7.61 12.52
N ALA A 273 2.53 -8.79 11.97
CA ALA A 273 2.16 -9.95 12.77
C ALA A 273 3.13 -11.11 12.54
N GLY A 274 3.39 -11.89 13.59
CA GLY A 274 4.25 -13.05 13.57
C GLY A 274 4.10 -13.87 14.84
N HIS A 275 4.24 -15.20 14.73
CA HIS A 275 4.15 -16.11 15.88
C HIS A 275 2.86 -15.96 16.72
N GLY A 276 1.74 -15.59 16.08
CA GLY A 276 0.45 -15.38 16.74
C GLY A 276 0.32 -14.05 17.50
N LEU A 277 1.29 -13.15 17.36
CA LEU A 277 1.33 -11.83 18.00
C LEU A 277 1.32 -10.71 16.95
N VAL A 278 0.96 -9.51 17.42
CA VAL A 278 0.98 -8.24 16.67
C VAL A 278 1.74 -7.20 17.49
#